data_AF-A0A073B3G1-F1
#
_entry.id   AF-A0A073B3G1-F1
#
_cell.length_a   1.000
_cell.length_b   1.000
_cell.length_c   1.000
_cell.angle_alpha   90.00
_cell.angle_beta   90.00
_cell.angle_gamma   90.00
#
_symmetry.space_group_name_H-M   'P 1'
#
loop_
_entity.id
_entity.type
_entity.pdbx_description
1 polymer ?
#
loop_
_entity_poly.entity_id
_entity_poly.type
_entity_poly.pdbx_seq_one_letter_code
_entity_poly.pdbx_strand_id
1 'polypeptide(L)'
;MNTESVAGWLEAMGVPAELVSIGAEVDDAWCLVRDESNGTPAWEVFWREQGNRYDWARFTSEQVACFYLFGRLTWTQALRGAIGPVGTTSTPPRGTPVQQG
;
A
#
# COMPACT_ATOMS: atom_id res chain seq x y z
N MET A 1 -0.47 -4.78 -8.79
CA MET A 1 0.15 -4.63 -7.47
C MET A 1 0.17 -6.00 -6.80
N ASN A 2 1.27 -6.32 -6.10
CA ASN A 2 1.51 -7.57 -5.37
C ASN A 2 2.28 -7.26 -4.08
N THR A 3 2.56 -8.27 -3.26
CA THR A 3 3.27 -8.12 -1.97
C THR A 3 4.68 -7.56 -2.12
N GLU A 4 5.37 -7.85 -3.23
CA GLU A 4 6.71 -7.33 -3.52
C GLU A 4 6.71 -5.83 -3.84
N SER A 5 5.64 -5.31 -4.44
CA SER A 5 5.57 -3.91 -4.89
C SER A 5 4.82 -3.00 -3.92
N VAL A 6 3.87 -3.51 -3.14
CA VAL A 6 2.96 -2.68 -2.33
C VAL A 6 3.70 -1.85 -1.27
N ALA A 7 4.76 -2.38 -0.66
CA ALA A 7 5.54 -1.64 0.34
C ALA A 7 6.19 -0.39 -0.26
N GLY A 8 6.88 -0.53 -1.39
CA GLY A 8 7.49 0.61 -2.09
C GLY A 8 6.47 1.64 -2.57
N TRP A 9 5.28 1.20 -3.00
CA TRP A 9 4.19 2.12 -3.34
C TRP A 9 3.66 2.87 -2.11
N LEU A 10 3.50 2.20 -0.97
CA LEU A 10 3.06 2.83 0.28
C LEU A 10 4.07 3.88 0.77
N GLU A 11 5.36 3.55 0.74
CA GLU A 11 6.44 4.49 1.05
C GLU A 11 6.42 5.71 0.13
N ALA A 12 6.26 5.51 -1.19
CA ALA A 12 6.15 6.60 -2.16
C ALA A 12 4.94 7.52 -1.90
N MET A 13 3.89 7.01 -1.25
CA MET A 13 2.71 7.78 -0.83
C MET A 13 2.85 8.41 0.57
N GLY A 14 4.03 8.30 1.21
CA GLY A 14 4.33 8.89 2.51
C GLY A 14 3.86 8.06 3.70
N VAL A 15 3.54 6.78 3.51
CA VAL A 15 3.22 5.86 4.61
C VAL A 15 4.53 5.40 5.27
N PRO A 16 4.71 5.58 6.59
CA PRO A 16 5.88 5.08 7.31
C PRO A 16 6.01 3.56 7.21
N ALA A 17 7.23 3.08 6.97
CA ALA A 17 7.50 1.65 6.80
C ALA A 17 7.18 0.85 8.07
N GLU A 18 7.36 1.43 9.25
CA GLU A 18 7.05 0.81 10.54
C GLU A 18 5.56 0.50 10.74
N LEU A 19 4.66 1.19 10.02
CA LEU A 19 3.22 0.95 10.10
C LEU A 19 2.76 -0.22 9.23
N VAL A 20 3.67 -0.88 8.49
CA VAL A 20 3.34 -1.92 7.50
C VAL A 20 4.23 -3.14 7.69
N SER A 21 3.63 -4.31 7.80
CA SER A 21 4.33 -5.59 7.81
C SER A 21 3.79 -6.50 6.71
N ILE A 22 4.66 -6.98 5.82
CA ILE A 22 4.31 -7.89 4.73
C ILE A 22 4.94 -9.26 5.01
N GLY A 23 4.12 -10.31 5.03
CA GLY A 23 4.55 -11.70 5.24
C GLY A 23 4.76 -12.10 6.70
N ALA A 24 4.71 -11.17 7.64
CA ALA A 24 4.84 -11.44 9.07
C ALA A 24 3.81 -10.65 9.90
N GLU A 25 3.47 -11.19 11.06
CA GLU A 25 2.68 -10.48 12.07
C GLU A 25 3.59 -9.65 12.98
N VAL A 26 3.32 -8.36 13.08
CA VAL A 26 4.05 -7.41 13.93
C VAL A 26 3.02 -6.56 14.66
N ASP A 27 3.18 -6.38 15.98
CA ASP A 27 2.31 -5.46 16.74
C ASP A 27 2.54 -4.01 16.31
N ASP A 28 1.51 -3.19 16.45
CA ASP A 28 1.47 -1.78 16.08
C ASP A 28 1.70 -1.54 14.58
N ALA A 29 1.29 -2.51 13.75
CA ALA A 29 1.42 -2.46 12.29
C ALA A 29 0.21 -3.06 11.56
N TRP A 30 -0.03 -2.57 10.34
CA TRP A 30 -0.90 -3.23 9.37
C TRP A 30 -0.17 -4.43 8.76
N CYS A 31 -0.68 -5.62 9.02
CA CYS A 31 -0.12 -6.87 8.54
C CYS A 31 -0.86 -7.33 7.27
N LEU A 32 -0.10 -7.71 6.24
CA LEU A 32 -0.56 -8.48 5.08
C LEU A 32 0.16 -9.83 5.09
N VAL A 33 -0.53 -10.89 5.46
CA VAL A 33 0.03 -12.25 5.58
C VAL A 33 -0.65 -13.21 4.63
N ARG A 34 0.12 -14.18 4.13
CA ARG A 34 -0.39 -15.26 3.28
C ARG A 34 -0.72 -16.47 4.16
N ASP A 35 -1.90 -17.03 3.98
CA ASP A 35 -2.38 -18.22 4.66
C ASP A 35 -2.68 -19.34 3.65
N GLU A 36 -2.14 -20.53 3.90
CA GLU A 36 -2.32 -21.73 3.08
C GLU A 36 -3.07 -22.85 3.83
N SER A 37 -3.52 -22.62 5.07
CA SER A 37 -4.08 -23.66 5.96
C SER A 37 -5.24 -24.46 5.37
N ASN A 38 -6.03 -23.86 4.47
CA ASN A 38 -7.22 -24.46 3.87
C ASN A 38 -7.00 -25.05 2.48
N GLY A 39 -5.74 -25.30 2.09
CA GLY A 39 -5.38 -25.88 0.79
C GLY A 39 -5.57 -24.95 -0.41
N THR A 40 -6.14 -23.75 -0.20
CA THR A 40 -6.20 -22.66 -1.18
C THR A 40 -5.49 -21.44 -0.59
N PRO A 41 -4.58 -20.79 -1.33
CA PRO A 41 -3.93 -19.57 -0.87
C PRO A 41 -4.95 -18.47 -0.57
N ALA A 42 -4.79 -17.82 0.57
CA ALA A 42 -5.51 -16.63 0.95
C ALA A 42 -4.55 -15.58 1.51
N TRP A 43 -5.02 -14.34 1.52
CA TRP A 43 -4.29 -13.19 2.04
C TRP A 43 -5.16 -12.52 3.09
N GLU A 44 -4.59 -12.32 4.27
CA GLU A 44 -5.24 -11.65 5.38
C GLU A 44 -4.63 -10.27 5.57
N VAL A 45 -5.49 -9.27 5.75
CA VAL A 45 -5.10 -7.88 6.03
C VAL A 45 -5.75 -7.44 7.33
N PHE A 46 -4.96 -7.00 8.31
CA PHE A 46 -5.46 -6.57 9.62
C PHE A 46 -4.49 -5.61 10.31
N TRP A 47 -5.02 -4.78 11.21
CA TRP A 47 -4.20 -4.05 12.18
C TRP A 47 -3.93 -4.99 13.36
N ARG A 48 -2.69 -5.10 13.80
CA ARG A 48 -2.34 -5.91 14.95
C ARG A 48 -1.91 -5.02 16.10
N GLU A 49 -2.54 -5.19 17.25
CA GLU A 49 -2.23 -4.43 18.46
C GLU A 49 -2.39 -5.32 19.69
N GLN A 50 -1.33 -5.44 20.48
CA GLN A 50 -1.27 -6.26 21.69
C GLN A 50 -1.72 -7.71 21.45
N GLY A 51 -1.33 -8.29 20.31
CA GLY A 51 -1.68 -9.64 19.91
C GLY A 51 -3.11 -9.83 19.39
N ASN A 52 -3.93 -8.78 19.38
CA ASN A 52 -5.28 -8.81 18.80
C ASN A 52 -5.26 -8.35 17.34
N ARG A 53 -6.16 -8.92 16.52
CA ARG A 53 -6.35 -8.53 15.12
C ARG A 53 -7.62 -7.70 14.97
N TYR A 54 -7.47 -6.48 14.46
CA TYR A 54 -8.55 -5.53 14.20
C TYR A 54 -8.71 -5.29 12.70
N ASP A 55 -9.90 -4.85 12.28
CA ASP A 55 -10.22 -4.52 10.88
C ASP A 55 -9.83 -5.62 9.88
N TRP A 56 -9.97 -6.87 10.33
CA TRP A 56 -9.55 -8.07 9.62
C TRP A 56 -10.40 -8.29 8.37
N ALA A 57 -9.70 -8.52 7.27
CA ALA A 57 -10.29 -8.94 6.02
C ALA A 57 -9.45 -10.05 5.38
N ARG A 58 -10.13 -10.97 4.70
CA ARG A 58 -9.52 -12.11 4.02
C ARG A 58 -9.89 -12.11 2.55
N PHE A 59 -8.91 -12.36 1.69
CA PHE A 59 -9.04 -12.33 0.24
C PHE A 59 -8.44 -13.59 -0.38
N THR A 60 -9.01 -14.03 -1.51
CA THR A 60 -8.48 -15.15 -2.32
C THR A 60 -7.55 -14.68 -3.44
N SER A 61 -7.26 -13.38 -3.50
CA SER A 61 -6.39 -12.77 -4.50
C SER A 61 -5.39 -11.84 -3.83
N GLU A 62 -4.11 -12.09 -4.06
CA GLU A 62 -3.00 -11.24 -3.61
C GLU A 62 -3.22 -9.79 -4.02
N GLN A 63 -3.59 -9.59 -5.29
CA GLN A 63 -3.73 -8.27 -5.86
C GLN A 63 -4.84 -7.47 -5.16
N VAL A 64 -5.97 -8.11 -4.86
CA VAL A 64 -7.09 -7.47 -4.16
C VAL A 64 -6.70 -7.10 -2.73
N ALA A 65 -6.00 -7.99 -2.01
CA ALA A 65 -5.48 -7.71 -0.68
C ALA A 65 -4.50 -6.53 -0.67
N CYS A 66 -3.60 -6.47 -1.65
CA CYS A 66 -2.66 -5.36 -1.81
C CYS A 66 -3.37 -4.03 -2.07
N PHE A 67 -4.36 -4.00 -2.97
CA PHE A 67 -5.14 -2.79 -3.23
C PHE A 67 -5.97 -2.33 -2.03
N TYR A 68 -6.51 -3.28 -1.28
CA TYR A 68 -7.24 -2.99 -0.06
C TYR A 68 -6.35 -2.32 1.00
N LEU A 69 -5.17 -2.90 1.26
CA LEU A 69 -4.18 -2.30 2.17
C LEU A 69 -3.74 -0.92 1.68
N PHE A 70 -3.38 -0.81 0.40
CA PHE A 70 -2.96 0.45 -0.21
C PHE A 70 -4.01 1.54 -0.09
N GLY A 71 -5.26 1.26 -0.47
CA GLY A 71 -6.35 2.22 -0.39
C GLY A 71 -6.62 2.69 1.04
N ARG A 72 -6.55 1.78 2.02
CA ARG A 72 -6.78 2.11 3.43
C ARG A 72 -5.71 3.04 3.99
N LEU A 73 -4.44 2.79 3.70
CA LEU A 73 -3.35 3.61 4.22
C LEU A 73 -3.23 4.95 3.49
N THR A 74 -3.40 4.96 2.17
CA THR A 74 -3.36 6.20 1.40
C THR A 74 -4.56 7.10 1.69
N TRP A 75 -5.73 6.56 2.03
CA TRP A 75 -6.85 7.37 2.50
C TRP A 75 -6.49 8.19 3.75
N THR A 76 -5.79 7.58 4.72
CA THR A 76 -5.36 8.31 5.92
C THR A 76 -4.34 9.41 5.61
N GLN A 77 -3.49 9.20 4.60
CA GLN A 77 -2.54 10.22 4.14
C GLN A 77 -3.24 11.37 3.39
N ALA A 78 -4.26 11.06 2.60
CA ALA A 78 -5.10 12.07 1.94
C ALA A 78 -5.81 12.97 2.95
N LEU A 79 -6.39 12.39 4.02
CA LEU A 79 -7.01 13.16 5.11
C LEU A 79 -6.01 14.06 5.87
N ARG A 80 -4.74 13.65 5.94
CA ARG A 80 -3.65 14.45 6.56
C ARG A 80 -3.07 15.52 5.62
N GLY A 81 -3.54 15.60 4.37
CA GLY A 81 -3.04 16.53 3.36
C GLY A 81 -1.67 16.15 2.77
N ALA A 82 -1.15 14.96 3.07
CA ALA A 82 0.11 14.46 2.50
C ALA A 82 -0.02 14.04 1.03
N ILE A 83 -1.25 13.68 0.62
CA ILE A 83 -1.61 13.40 -0.77
C ILE A 83 -2.60 14.48 -1.22
N GLY A 84 -2.20 15.29 -2.19
CA GLY A 84 -3.01 16.40 -2.71
C GLY A 84 -2.94 16.52 -4.24
N PRO A 85 -3.71 17.45 -4.84
CA PRO A 85 -3.69 17.66 -6.28
C PRO A 85 -2.26 17.90 -6.76
N VAL A 86 -1.82 17.18 -7.80
CA VAL A 86 -0.56 17.49 -8.47
C VAL A 86 -0.67 18.91 -8.98
N GLY A 87 0.15 19.82 -8.45
CA GLY A 87 0.25 21.17 -8.95
C GLY A 87 0.59 21.10 -10.44
N THR A 88 -0.30 21.62 -11.28
CA THR A 88 -0.13 21.73 -12.74
C THR A 88 1.07 22.62 -13.15
N THR A 89 1.80 23.16 -12.17
CA THR A 89 2.98 24.01 -12.32
C THR A 89 4.32 23.26 -12.23
N SER A 90 4.31 21.93 -12.08
CA SER A 90 5.55 21.15 -12.24
C SER A 90 5.91 21.04 -13.74
N THR A 91 6.76 21.98 -14.17
CA THR A 91 7.52 22.04 -15.43
C THR A 91 7.53 20.73 -16.23
N PRO A 92 7.06 20.70 -17.50
CA PRO A 92 7.18 19.52 -18.34
C PRO A 92 8.67 19.16 -18.52
N PRO A 93 9.03 17.85 -18.61
CA PRO A 93 10.39 17.46 -18.94
C PRO A 93 10.74 18.14 -20.26
N ARG A 94 11.87 18.87 -20.29
CA ARG A 94 12.35 19.60 -21.48
C ARG A 94 12.19 18.74 -22.72
N GLY A 95 11.13 18.98 -23.47
CA GLY A 95 10.92 18.39 -24.78
C GLY A 95 11.99 18.93 -25.71
N THR A 96 12.66 18.01 -26.40
CA THR A 96 13.71 18.26 -27.38
C THR A 96 13.27 19.33 -28.39
N PRO A 97 14.15 20.27 -28.81
CA PRO A 97 13.76 21.24 -29.82
C PRO A 97 13.44 20.51 -31.13
N VAL A 98 12.24 20.74 -31.68
CA VAL A 98 11.90 20.35 -33.05
C VAL A 98 12.83 21.14 -33.98
N GLN A 99 13.69 20.43 -34.70
CA GLN A 99 14.53 20.99 -35.73
C GLN A 99 13.64 21.38 -36.92
N GLN A 100 13.50 22.68 -37.19
CA GLN A 100 12.85 23.18 -38.39
C GLN A 100 13.83 23.11 -39.57
N GLY A 101 13.41 22.48 -40.66
CA GLY A 101 14.07 22.50 -41.97
C GLY A 101 13.41 23.51 -42.90
#